data_AF-A0A7Y5YF76-F1
#
_entry.id   AF-A0A7Y5YF76-F1
#
_cell.length_a   1.000
_cell.length_b   1.000
_cell.length_c   1.000
_cell.angle_alpha   90.00
_cell.angle_beta   90.00
_cell.angle_gamma   90.00
#
_symmetry.space_group_name_H-M   'P 1'
#
loop_
_entity.id
_entity.type
_entity.pdbx_description
1 polymer ?
#
loop_
_entity_poly.entity_id
_entity_poly.type
_entity_poly.pdbx_seq_one_letter_code
_entity_poly.pdbx_strand_id
1 'polypeptide(L)' 'IPRVVVGEATTFDGELELLRSRGVEVVVLDDQRCVDMMAAFQTDKPELWAEDIAE' A
#
# COMPACT_ATOMS: atom_id res chain seq x y z
N ILE A 1 17.19 4.07 -3.22
CA ILE A 1 16.46 4.27 -1.96
C ILE A 1 16.74 3.04 -1.10
N PRO A 2 17.52 3.15 -0.01
CA PRO A 2 17.97 1.98 0.76
C PRO A 2 16.90 1.42 1.71
N ARG A 3 15.92 2.25 2.11
CA ARG A 3 14.83 1.88 3.01
C ARG A 3 13.53 2.51 2.57
N VAL A 4 12.45 1.75 2.67
CA VAL A 4 11.06 2.18 2.44
C VAL A 4 10.25 1.85 3.69
N VAL A 5 9.49 2.83 4.17
CA VAL A 5 8.53 2.63 5.27
C VAL A 5 7.14 2.76 4.67
N VAL A 6 6.34 1.71 4.81
CA VAL A 6 4.99 1.60 4.28
C VAL A 6 4.01 1.73 5.43
N GLY A 7 2.99 2.58 5.27
CA GLY A 7 1.97 2.79 6.32
C GLY A 7 1.17 1.53 6.61
N GLU A 8 0.67 0.88 5.56
CA GLU A 8 -0.10 -0.37 5.61
C GLU A 8 0.03 -1.14 4.29
N ALA A 9 -0.27 -2.43 4.32
CA ALA A 9 -0.31 -3.30 3.13
C ALA A 9 -1.50 -4.28 3.19
N THR A 10 -2.56 -3.92 3.93
CA THR A 10 -3.77 -4.76 4.07
C THR A 10 -4.80 -4.42 2.99
N THR A 11 -4.93 -3.14 2.63
CA THR A 11 -5.91 -2.72 1.61
C THR A 11 -5.36 -2.86 0.19
N PHE A 12 -4.03 -2.92 0.05
CA PHE A 12 -3.34 -3.20 -1.20
C PHE A 12 -1.91 -3.70 -0.92
N ASP A 13 -1.59 -4.92 -1.37
CA ASP A 13 -0.34 -5.59 -1.03
C ASP A 13 0.89 -5.00 -1.75
N GLY A 14 0.70 -4.45 -2.97
CA GLY A 14 1.78 -3.95 -3.82
C GLY A 14 2.87 -4.99 -4.12
N GLU A 15 4.09 -4.52 -4.43
CA GLU A 15 5.24 -5.37 -4.79
C GLU A 15 6.40 -5.26 -3.77
N LEU A 16 6.09 -5.48 -2.49
CA LEU A 16 7.08 -5.34 -1.40
C LEU A 16 8.24 -6.33 -1.51
N GLU A 17 7.98 -7.56 -1.96
CA GLU A 17 9.01 -8.60 -2.13
C GLU A 17 10.01 -8.26 -3.25
N LEU A 18 9.56 -7.59 -4.32
CA LEU A 18 10.47 -7.11 -5.36
C LEU A 18 11.49 -6.12 -4.78
N LEU A 19 11.05 -5.21 -3.90
CA LEU A 19 11.94 -4.27 -3.21
C LEU A 19 12.92 -5.01 -2.29
N ARG A 20 12.43 -5.95 -1.47
CA ARG A 20 13.27 -6.77 -0.59
C ARG A 20 14.31 -7.56 -1.37
N SER A 21 13.94 -8.17 -2.50
CA SER A 21 14.85 -8.92 -3.37
C SER A 21 15.99 -8.08 -3.94
N ARG A 22 15.80 -6.76 -4.06
CA ARG A 22 16.81 -5.80 -4.52
C ARG A 22 17.63 -5.18 -3.39
N GLY A 23 17.52 -5.73 -2.17
CA GLY A 23 18.27 -5.28 -0.99
C GLY A 23 17.73 -4.00 -0.35
N VAL A 24 16.47 -3.62 -0.65
CA VAL A 24 15.79 -2.51 0.03
C VAL A 24 15.21 -3.01 1.36
N GLU A 25 15.51 -2.33 2.46
CA GLU A 25 14.83 -2.58 3.73
C GLU A 25 13.38 -2.08 3.63
N VAL A 26 12.41 -2.98 3.83
CA VAL A 26 10.98 -2.64 3.82
C VAL A 26 10.38 -2.87 5.19
N VAL A 27 9.90 -1.79 5.81
CA VAL A 27 9.19 -1.82 7.10
C VAL A 27 7.74 -1.47 6.87
N VAL A 28 6.83 -2.36 7.27
CA VAL A 28 5.38 -2.11 7.27
C VAL A 28 4.98 -1.79 8.69
N LEU A 29 4.28 -0.67 8.89
CA LEU A 29 3.90 -0.19 10.22
C LEU A 29 2.55 -0.72 10.70
N ASP A 30 1.72 -1.22 9.78
CA ASP A 30 0.33 -1.60 10.04
C ASP A 30 -0.45 -0.48 10.75
N ASP A 31 -0.27 0.76 10.29
CA ASP A 31 -0.93 1.93 10.87
C ASP A 31 -2.41 1.91 10.53
N GLN A 32 -3.25 1.68 11.55
CA GLN A 32 -4.70 1.61 11.41
C GLN A 32 -5.29 2.85 10.74
N ARG A 33 -4.69 4.04 10.91
CA ARG A 33 -5.18 5.27 10.27
C ARG A 33 -5.03 5.22 8.75
N CYS A 34 -3.97 4.58 8.25
CA CYS A 34 -3.77 4.37 6.82
C CYS A 34 -4.78 3.35 6.27
N VAL A 35 -5.00 2.25 7.01
CA VAL A 35 -5.99 1.22 6.64
C VAL A 35 -7.39 1.84 6.54
N ASP A 36 -7.82 2.56 7.57
CA ASP A 36 -9.15 3.17 7.62
C ASP A 36 -9.33 4.19 6.50
N MET A 37 -8.31 4.99 6.22
CA MET A 37 -8.34 6.00 5.15
C MET A 37 -8.45 5.36 3.77
N MET A 38 -7.63 4.34 3.48
CA MET A 38 -7.67 3.66 2.19
C MET A 38 -8.96 2.87 2.01
N ALA A 39 -9.43 2.16 3.04
CA ALA A 39 -10.70 1.43 3.00
C ALA A 39 -11.89 2.35 2.73
N ALA A 40 -11.93 3.53 3.37
CA ALA A 40 -12.96 4.53 3.11
C ALA A 40 -12.89 5.05 1.66
N PHE A 41 -11.70 5.38 1.16
CA PHE A 41 -11.54 5.84 -0.22
C PHE A 41 -11.98 4.80 -1.26
N GLN A 42 -11.56 3.54 -1.11
CA GLN A 42 -11.96 2.46 -2.01
C GLN A 42 -13.47 2.24 -2.01
N THR A 43 -14.11 2.36 -0.84
CA THR A 43 -15.57 2.23 -0.69
C THR A 43 -16.32 3.42 -1.31
N ASP A 44 -15.87 4.65 -1.06
CA ASP A 44 -16.55 5.86 -1.49
C ASP A 44 -16.30 6.20 -2.97
N LYS A 45 -15.18 5.72 -3.54
CA LYS A 45 -14.68 6.05 -4.89
C LYS A 45 -14.15 4.81 -5.64
N PRO A 46 -14.94 3.73 -5.78
CA PRO A 46 -14.44 2.46 -6.34
C PRO A 46 -13.94 2.59 -7.78
N GLU A 47 -14.59 3.41 -8.62
CA GLU A 47 -14.18 3.61 -10.02
C GLU A 47 -12.84 4.35 -10.13
N LEU A 48 -12.59 5.36 -9.28
CA LEU A 48 -11.31 6.06 -9.25
C LEU A 48 -10.20 5.19 -8.69
N TRP A 49 -10.52 4.33 -7.71
CA TRP A 49 -9.56 3.36 -7.20
C TRP A 49 -9.17 2.34 -8.27
N ALA A 50 -10.15 1.77 -8.98
CA ALA A 50 -9.91 0.86 -10.10
C ALA A 50 -9.04 1.51 -11.19
N GLU A 51 -9.32 2.77 -11.54
CA GLU A 51 -8.47 3.55 -12.45
C GLU A 51 -7.01 3.65 -11.96
N ASP A 52 -6.80 3.96 -10.68
CA ASP A 52 -5.47 4.19 -10.08
C ASP A 52 -4.60 2.90 -10.09
N ILE A 53 -5.23 1.74 -9.88
CA ILE A 53 -4.54 0.43 -9.93
C ILE A 53 -4.58 -0.24 -11.30
N ALA A 54 -5.19 0.41 -12.30
CA ALA A 54 -5.37 -0.09 -13.66
C ALA A 54 -6.14 -1.43 -13.75
N GLU A 55 -7.25 -1.55 -13.02
CA GLU A 55 -8.24 -2.65 -13.10
C GLU A 55 -9.27 -2.47 -14.23
#